data_AF-A0A536B1W1-F1
#
_entry.id   AF-A0A536B1W1-F1
#
_cell.length_a   1.000
_cell.length_b   1.000
_cell.length_c   1.000
_cell.angle_alpha   90.00
_cell.angle_beta   90.00
_cell.angle_gamma   90.00
#
_symmetry.space_group_name_H-M   'P 1'
#
loop_
_entity.id
_entity.type
_entity.pdbx_description
1 polymer ?
#
loop_
_entity_poly.entity_id
_entity_poly.type
_entity_poly.pdbx_seq_one_letter_code
_entity_poly.pdbx_strand_id
1 'polypeptide(L)' 'MAPRTYRMTRRAAANAETRRRIVDAAIALHAERGILGTSWPDIAKRADVALGTVYRYFPSLDQL' A
#
# COMPACT_ATOMS: atom_id res chain seq x y z
N MET A 1 -20.39 2.69 -30.34
CA MET A 1 -19.77 1.77 -29.37
C MET A 1 -18.58 2.50 -28.73
N ALA A 2 -18.82 3.23 -27.64
CA ALA A 2 -17.84 4.16 -27.06
C ALA A 2 -16.77 3.42 -26.24
N PRO A 3 -15.51 3.90 -26.24
CA PRO A 3 -14.40 3.12 -25.75
C PRO A 3 -14.38 3.11 -24.22
N ARG A 4 -14.22 1.89 -23.72
CA ARG A 4 -13.90 1.40 -22.38
C ARG A 4 -12.67 2.05 -21.69
N THR A 5 -12.18 3.19 -22.19
CA THR A 5 -10.98 3.89 -21.72
C THR A 5 -11.12 4.44 -20.30
N TYR A 6 -12.33 4.80 -19.87
CA TYR A 6 -12.56 5.42 -18.57
C TYR A 6 -12.35 4.49 -17.35
N ARG A 7 -12.48 3.16 -17.54
CA ARG A 7 -12.31 2.18 -16.46
C ARG A 7 -10.84 1.94 -16.10
N MET A 8 -9.90 2.28 -16.98
CA MET A 8 -8.46 2.15 -16.69
C MET A 8 -7.92 3.31 -15.84
N THR A 9 -8.36 4.54 -16.09
CA THR A 9 -7.87 5.74 -15.37
C THR A 9 -8.27 5.75 -13.90
N ARG A 10 -9.52 5.35 -13.58
CA ARG A 10 -9.97 5.25 -12.18
C ARG A 10 -9.22 4.18 -11.39
N ARG A 11 -8.87 3.05 -12.02
CA ARG A 11 -8.11 1.97 -11.35
C ARG A 11 -6.65 2.37 -11.09
N ALA A 12 -6.04 3.12 -12.02
CA ALA A 12 -4.70 3.66 -11.82
C ALA A 12 -4.65 4.66 -10.65
N ALA A 13 -5.62 5.57 -10.56
CA ALA A 13 -5.72 6.52 -9.46
C ALA A 13 -5.93 5.82 -8.10
N ALA A 14 -6.84 4.84 -8.04
CA ALA A 14 -7.08 4.06 -6.83
C ALA A 14 -5.82 3.29 -6.37
N ASN A 15 -5.04 2.73 -7.29
CA ASN A 15 -3.78 2.05 -6.94
C ASN A 15 -2.73 3.00 -6.39
N ALA A 16 -2.61 4.21 -6.93
CA ALA A 16 -1.68 5.23 -6.43
C ALA A 16 -2.05 5.68 -5.01
N GLU A 17 -3.35 5.82 -4.73
CA GLU A 17 -3.84 6.18 -3.39
C GLU A 17 -3.58 5.06 -2.37
N THR A 18 -3.86 3.81 -2.74
CA THR A 18 -3.53 2.64 -1.90
C THR A 18 -2.04 2.58 -1.58
N ARG A 19 -1.17 2.81 -2.57
CA ARG A 19 0.28 2.83 -2.36
C ARG A 19 0.69 3.93 -1.39
N ARG A 20 0.12 5.14 -1.50
CA ARG A 20 0.36 6.24 -0.56
C ARG A 20 -0.02 5.87 0.87
N ARG A 21 -1.19 5.25 1.07
CA ARG A 21 -1.65 4.81 2.40
C ARG A 21 -0.69 3.79 3.02
N ILE A 22 -0.18 2.85 2.23
CA ILE A 22 0.80 1.85 2.68
C ILE A 22 2.08 2.53 3.16
N VAL A 23 2.62 3.46 2.37
CA VAL A 23 3.86 4.18 2.72
C VAL A 23 3.67 5.05 3.96
N ASP A 24 2.56 5.79 4.05
CA ASP A 24 2.25 6.63 5.22
C ASP A 24 2.13 5.80 6.51
N ALA A 25 1.41 4.68 6.44
CA ALA A 25 1.29 3.73 7.53
C ALA A 25 2.64 3.14 7.94
N ALA A 26 3.49 2.81 6.96
CA ALA A 26 4.83 2.31 7.21
C ALA A 26 5.70 3.35 7.92
N ILE A 27 5.73 4.59 7.44
CA ILE A 27 6.46 5.70 8.07
C ILE A 27 6.00 5.90 9.51
N ALA A 28 4.69 5.91 9.76
CA ALA A 28 4.13 6.05 11.10
C ALA A 28 4.59 4.90 12.03
N LEU A 29 4.52 3.66 11.56
CA LEU A 29 4.95 2.49 12.33
C LEU A 29 6.46 2.46 12.55
N HIS A 30 7.25 2.89 11.56
CA HIS A 30 8.69 3.02 11.68
C HIS A 30 9.07 4.11 12.70
N ALA A 31 8.32 5.20 12.76
CA ALA A 31 8.52 6.26 13.75
C ALA A 31 8.14 5.80 15.18
N GLU A 32 7.10 4.98 15.34
CA GLU A 32 6.68 4.48 16.66
C GLU A 32 7.55 3.32 17.18
N ARG A 33 7.93 2.37 16.31
CA ARG A 33 8.45 1.06 16.70
C ARG A 33 9.81 0.71 16.08
N GLY A 34 10.29 1.54 15.15
CA GLY A 34 11.46 1.25 14.32
C GLY A 34 11.19 0.27 13.18
N ILE A 35 12.12 0.21 12.23
CA ILE A 35 12.07 -0.65 11.04
C ILE A 35 11.97 -2.13 11.45
N LEU A 36 12.73 -2.55 12.46
CA LEU A 36 12.80 -3.94 12.93
C LEU A 36 11.52 -4.41 13.65
N GLY A 37 10.75 -3.47 14.22
CA GLY A 37 9.49 -3.76 14.91
C GLY A 37 8.26 -3.70 14.01
N THR A 38 8.42 -3.30 12.74
CA THR A 38 7.31 -3.12 11.82
C THR A 38 7.12 -4.36 10.95
N SER A 39 5.92 -4.93 10.95
CA SER A 39 5.56 -6.10 10.15
C SER A 39 4.51 -5.76 9.10
N TRP A 40 4.54 -6.47 7.96
CA TRP A 40 3.55 -6.35 6.90
C TRP A 40 2.08 -6.40 7.34
N PRO A 41 1.65 -7.35 8.21
CA PRO A 41 0.30 -7.34 8.76
C PRO A 41 -0.04 -6.07 9.55
N ASP A 42 0.93 -5.45 10.23
CA ASP A 42 0.73 -4.21 10.99
C ASP A 42 0.52 -3.03 10.04
N ILE A 43 1.37 -2.91 9.00
CA ILE A 43 1.24 -1.90 7.94
C ILE A 43 -0.10 -2.06 7.20
N ALA A 44 -0.46 -3.29 6.83
CA ALA A 44 -1.71 -3.60 6.14
C ALA A 44 -2.94 -3.19 6.98
N LYS A 45 -2.90 -3.51 8.29
CA LYS A 45 -3.96 -3.14 9.24
C LYS A 45 -4.05 -1.62 9.43
N ARG A 46 -2.90 -0.93 9.47
CA ARG A 46 -2.82 0.54 9.64
C ARG A 46 -3.27 1.30 8.38
N ALA A 47 -2.92 0.80 7.20
CA ALA A 47 -3.27 1.39 5.90
C ALA A 47 -4.68 1.02 5.40
N ASP A 48 -5.41 0.17 6.12
CA ASP A 48 -6.73 -0.37 5.74
C ASP A 48 -6.69 -1.07 4.38
N VAL A 49 -5.72 -1.96 4.19
CA VAL A 49 -5.53 -2.72 2.94
C VAL A 49 -5.34 -4.20 3.21
N ALA A 50 -5.72 -5.03 2.25
CA ALA A 50 -5.48 -6.46 2.33
C ALA A 50 -3.97 -6.76 2.29
N LEU A 51 -3.52 -7.71 3.12
CA LEU A 51 -2.12 -8.15 3.17
C LEU A 51 -1.59 -8.58 1.79
N GLY A 52 -2.41 -9.29 1.00
CA GLY A 52 -2.05 -9.68 -0.38
C GLY A 52 -1.89 -8.49 -1.33
N THR A 53 -2.53 -7.36 -1.05
CA THR A 53 -2.31 -6.11 -1.82
C THR A 53 -0.97 -5.50 -1.46
N VAL A 54 -0.59 -5.54 -0.18
CA VAL A 54 0.72 -5.06 0.26
C VAL A 54 1.85 -5.88 -0.36
N TYR A 55 1.81 -7.21 -0.26
CA TYR A 55 2.79 -8.10 -0.89
C TYR A 55 2.90 -7.92 -2.41
N ARG A 56 1.79 -7.54 -3.08
CA ARG A 56 1.78 -7.26 -4.51
C ARG A 56 2.51 -5.97 -4.88
N TYR A 57 2.51 -4.97 -4.00
CA TYR A 57 3.20 -3.70 -4.23
C TYR A 57 4.61 -3.68 -3.65
N PHE A 58 4.83 -4.37 -2.54
CA PHE A 58 6.10 -4.41 -1.82
C PHE A 58 6.37 -5.85 -1.35
N PRO A 59 7.20 -6.60 -2.07
CA PRO A 59 7.48 -8.00 -1.75
C PRO A 59 8.42 -8.17 -0.54
N SER A 60 9.16 -7.14 -0.12
CA SER A 60 10.12 -7.22 1.00
C SER A 60 10.21 -5.92 1.77
N LEU A 61 10.34 -6.00 3.10
CA LEU A 61 10.38 -4.85 4.01
C LEU A 61 11.57 -3.93 3.71
N ASP A 62 12.63 -4.48 3.12
CA ASP A 62 13.80 -3.76 2.60
C ASP A 62 13.49 -2.82 1.42
N GLN A 63 12.38 -3.06 0.71
CA GLN A 63 11.96 -2.29 -0.46
C GLN A 63 10.98 -1.15 -0.13
N LEU A 64 10.71 -0.92 1.16
CA LEU A 64 9.76 0.06 1.68
C LEU A 64 10.51 1.23 2.33
#